data_AF-A0A8R7TK74-F1
#
_entry.id   AF-A0A8R7TK74-F1
#
_cell.length_a   1.000
_cell.length_b   1.000
_cell.length_c   1.000
_cell.angle_alpha   90.00
_cell.angle_beta   90.00
_cell.angle_gamma   90.00
#
_symmetry.space_group_name_H-M   'P 1'
#
loop_
_entity.id
_entity.type
_entity.pdbx_description
1 polymer ?
#
loop_
_entity_poly.entity_id
_entity_poly.type
_entity_poly.pdbx_seq_one_letter_code
_entity_poly.pdbx_strand_id
1 'polypeptide(L)'
;GASEDRLSALPDVVLIGILLKLCRTAYAARTSVLSRRWRHLWALLPDLDFTGDADHHRILPALAAHQAPVLQGLGAFVDDISADSVAAWLPIAARRLSGCILLYNAVPQNQARERCVFELPRFESTTSIVFDLGFPGLAVPHSSVFTRLVSLWLFRVHLHGPCGLGEALSSPRCPSLRELKIRDAWGLGNFTIHSESLLQMELNNLYGLQQLIVEAKVLKELHVSSCFQNYVTVVSQPVANISAPQLESLHWTDAYDPSSVQLGEMAHLQRLDTGHFFVFGHYLDDYTPNRYCLRLLQQFEVMHHLKLSLIYLLNKGHHQYLMEDMTRLPNITLLTLDVMTKGHSFGASLFHILRMCTGVRKLALVFLGKPSNLKVKVRIKIQGGTYKPRQRK
;
A
#
# COMPACT_ATOMS: atom_id res chain seq x y z
N GLY A 1 -33.12 -49.40 -8.65
CA GLY A 1 -32.90 -48.76 -9.96
C GLY A 1 -32.03 -47.54 -9.73
N ALA A 2 -30.89 -47.46 -10.42
CA ALA A 2 -30.00 -46.31 -10.33
C ALA A 2 -30.74 -45.06 -10.84
N SER A 3 -30.78 -43.99 -10.05
CA SER A 3 -31.26 -42.70 -10.55
C SER A 3 -30.35 -42.26 -11.69
N GLU A 4 -30.94 -41.91 -12.82
CA GLU A 4 -30.24 -41.43 -14.01
C GLU A 4 -29.36 -40.22 -13.65
N ASP A 5 -28.04 -40.35 -13.80
CA ASP A 5 -27.07 -39.28 -13.51
C ASP A 5 -27.13 -38.20 -14.60
N ARG A 6 -28.14 -37.33 -14.47
CA ARG A 6 -28.40 -36.24 -15.42
C ARG A 6 -27.32 -35.16 -15.40
N LEU A 7 -26.55 -35.05 -14.32
CA LEU A 7 -25.46 -34.09 -14.22
C LEU A 7 -24.26 -34.56 -15.06
N SER A 8 -23.89 -35.84 -14.98
CA SER A 8 -22.82 -36.39 -15.84
C SER A 8 -23.17 -36.46 -17.33
N ALA A 9 -24.43 -36.25 -17.71
CA ALA A 9 -24.86 -36.17 -19.11
C ALA A 9 -24.56 -34.81 -19.77
N LEU A 10 -24.28 -33.75 -18.99
CA LEU A 10 -24.01 -32.42 -19.52
C LEU A 10 -22.65 -32.34 -20.26
N PRO A 11 -22.47 -31.41 -21.21
CA PRO A 11 -21.17 -31.15 -21.83
C PRO A 11 -20.13 -30.63 -20.82
N ASP A 12 -18.85 -30.96 -21.03
CA ASP A 12 -17.77 -30.58 -20.10
C ASP A 12 -17.69 -29.06 -19.89
N VAL A 13 -17.99 -28.26 -20.92
CA VAL A 13 -18.03 -26.80 -20.83
C VAL A 13 -19.05 -26.32 -19.78
N VAL A 14 -20.22 -26.96 -19.70
CA VAL A 14 -21.26 -26.63 -18.71
C VAL A 14 -20.79 -27.04 -17.31
N LEU A 15 -20.17 -28.22 -17.19
CA LEU A 15 -19.65 -28.71 -15.92
C LEU A 15 -18.52 -27.82 -15.38
N ILE A 16 -17.58 -27.43 -16.23
CA ILE A 16 -16.54 -26.45 -15.91
C ILE A 16 -17.17 -25.12 -15.47
N GLY A 17 -18.20 -24.67 -16.17
CA GLY A 17 -18.99 -23.49 -15.78
C GLY A 17 -19.59 -23.58 -14.38
N ILE A 18 -20.07 -24.76 -13.98
CA ILE A 18 -20.56 -25.02 -12.62
C ILE A 18 -19.40 -25.00 -11.62
N LEU A 19 -18.28 -25.67 -11.93
CA LEU A 19 -17.11 -25.74 -11.05
C LEU A 19 -16.48 -24.37 -10.80
N LEU A 20 -16.47 -23.49 -11.79
CA LEU A 20 -16.03 -22.10 -11.65
C LEU A 20 -16.83 -21.30 -10.61
N LYS A 21 -18.09 -21.70 -10.33
CA LYS A 21 -18.92 -21.06 -9.29
C LYS A 21 -18.62 -21.55 -7.89
N LEU A 22 -17.83 -22.62 -7.73
CA LEU A 22 -17.43 -23.14 -6.42
C LEU A 22 -16.29 -22.33 -5.80
N CYS A 23 -15.67 -21.40 -6.54
CA CYS A 23 -14.61 -20.47 -6.17
C CYS A 23 -13.28 -21.11 -5.71
N ARG A 24 -13.30 -22.23 -4.98
CA ARG A 24 -12.10 -22.91 -4.45
C ARG A 24 -11.81 -24.22 -5.17
N THR A 25 -10.53 -24.48 -5.43
CA THR A 25 -10.05 -25.72 -6.06
C THR A 25 -10.48 -26.95 -5.25
N ALA A 26 -10.41 -26.88 -3.93
CA ALA A 26 -10.79 -28.00 -3.07
C ALA A 26 -12.27 -28.41 -3.24
N TYR A 27 -13.18 -27.46 -3.43
CA TYR A 27 -14.59 -27.76 -3.66
C TYR A 27 -14.82 -28.34 -5.05
N ALA A 28 -14.15 -27.81 -6.07
CA ALA A 28 -14.19 -28.38 -7.40
C ALA A 28 -13.63 -29.81 -7.42
N ALA A 29 -12.49 -30.04 -6.76
CA ALA A 29 -11.88 -31.36 -6.66
C ALA A 29 -12.77 -32.38 -5.92
N ARG A 30 -13.53 -31.95 -4.89
CA ARG A 30 -14.48 -32.82 -4.18
C ARG A 30 -15.58 -33.37 -5.07
N THR A 31 -15.95 -32.68 -6.16
CA THR A 31 -16.93 -33.20 -7.13
C THR A 31 -16.47 -34.45 -7.88
N SER A 32 -15.17 -34.78 -7.81
CA SER A 32 -14.58 -36.01 -8.36
C SER A 32 -15.22 -37.30 -7.85
N VAL A 33 -15.92 -37.25 -6.71
CA VAL A 33 -16.64 -38.41 -6.15
C VAL A 33 -17.96 -38.71 -6.85
N LEU A 34 -18.49 -37.77 -7.64
CA LEU A 34 -19.80 -37.89 -8.29
C LEU A 34 -19.79 -38.97 -9.37
N SER A 35 -18.78 -38.96 -10.25
CA SER A 35 -18.58 -40.03 -11.23
C SER A 35 -17.14 -40.02 -11.79
N ARG A 36 -16.76 -41.04 -12.56
CA ARG A 36 -15.42 -41.11 -13.19
C ARG A 36 -15.12 -39.88 -14.06
N ARG A 37 -16.14 -39.31 -14.70
CA ARG A 37 -16.01 -38.12 -15.57
C ARG A 37 -15.59 -36.88 -14.79
N TRP A 38 -16.11 -36.70 -13.57
CA TRP A 38 -15.83 -35.51 -12.75
C TRP A 38 -14.40 -35.46 -12.20
N ARG A 39 -13.68 -36.60 -12.17
CA ARG A 39 -12.34 -36.70 -11.58
C ARG A 39 -11.30 -35.77 -12.17
N HIS A 40 -11.46 -35.38 -13.43
CA HIS A 40 -10.47 -34.60 -14.17
C HIS A 40 -10.94 -33.17 -14.48
N LEU A 41 -12.23 -32.84 -14.29
CA LEU A 41 -12.78 -31.56 -14.70
C LEU A 41 -12.19 -30.38 -13.92
N TRP A 42 -11.91 -30.56 -12.63
CA TRP A 42 -11.26 -29.52 -11.82
C TRP A 42 -9.85 -29.19 -12.32
N ALA A 43 -9.16 -30.15 -12.94
CA ALA A 43 -7.81 -29.96 -13.47
C ALA A 43 -7.77 -29.14 -14.78
N LEU A 44 -8.94 -28.86 -15.37
CA LEU A 44 -9.09 -28.00 -16.55
C LEU A 44 -9.47 -26.56 -16.19
N LEU A 45 -9.62 -26.25 -14.89
CA LEU A 45 -10.01 -24.91 -14.46
C LEU A 45 -8.89 -23.89 -14.73
N PRO A 46 -9.22 -22.68 -15.22
CA PRO A 46 -8.22 -21.65 -15.47
C PRO A 46 -7.55 -21.11 -14.20
N ASP A 47 -8.22 -21.23 -13.05
CA ASP A 47 -7.77 -20.70 -11.77
C ASP A 47 -7.65 -21.82 -10.74
N LEU A 48 -6.56 -21.79 -9.97
CA LEU A 48 -6.39 -22.63 -8.79
C LEU A 48 -6.38 -21.75 -7.54
N ASP A 49 -7.43 -21.87 -6.74
CA ASP A 49 -7.58 -21.16 -5.46
C ASP A 49 -7.53 -22.12 -4.27
N PHE A 50 -6.48 -21.97 -3.46
CA PHE A 50 -6.22 -22.66 -2.21
C PHE A 50 -6.44 -21.74 -0.99
N THR A 51 -7.06 -20.57 -1.17
CA THR A 51 -7.34 -19.67 -0.05
C THR A 51 -8.35 -20.29 0.93
N GLY A 52 -7.89 -20.54 2.16
CA GLY A 52 -8.67 -21.22 3.20
C GLY A 52 -8.51 -22.75 3.25
N ASP A 53 -7.57 -23.32 2.48
CA ASP A 53 -7.04 -24.66 2.77
C ASP A 53 -5.79 -24.51 3.65
N ALA A 54 -5.75 -25.17 4.81
CA ALA A 54 -4.58 -25.12 5.70
C ALA A 54 -3.42 -26.00 5.18
N ASP A 55 -3.71 -26.89 4.23
CA ASP A 55 -2.77 -27.90 3.73
C ASP A 55 -2.08 -27.46 2.43
N HIS A 56 -1.02 -26.68 2.57
CA HIS A 56 -0.21 -26.20 1.44
C HIS A 56 0.53 -27.30 0.68
N HIS A 57 0.66 -28.51 1.25
CA HIS A 57 1.25 -29.66 0.57
C HIS A 57 0.42 -30.10 -0.65
N ARG A 58 -0.82 -29.61 -0.79
CA ARG A 58 -1.69 -29.88 -1.94
C ARG A 58 -1.37 -29.03 -3.17
N ILE A 59 -0.68 -27.91 -3.02
CA ILE A 59 -0.39 -26.98 -4.12
C ILE A 59 0.44 -27.68 -5.19
N LEU A 60 1.54 -28.34 -4.79
CA LEU A 60 2.45 -28.99 -5.74
C LEU A 60 1.78 -30.17 -6.48
N PRO A 61 1.12 -31.14 -5.81
CA PRO A 61 0.35 -32.19 -6.49
C PRO A 61 -0.75 -31.64 -7.40
N ALA A 62 -1.45 -30.58 -6.98
CA ALA A 62 -2.50 -29.99 -7.79
C ALA A 62 -1.94 -29.30 -9.04
N LEU A 63 -0.82 -28.58 -8.95
CA LEU A 63 -0.12 -28.01 -10.09
C LEU A 63 0.37 -29.09 -11.07
N ALA A 64 0.83 -30.23 -10.54
CA ALA A 64 1.25 -31.38 -11.34
C ALA A 64 0.07 -32.07 -12.04
N ALA A 65 -1.08 -32.16 -11.38
CA ALA A 65 -2.30 -32.75 -11.95
C ALA A 65 -3.06 -31.79 -12.87
N HIS A 66 -2.84 -30.47 -12.76
CA HIS A 66 -3.49 -29.44 -13.56
C HIS A 66 -3.11 -29.54 -15.04
N GLN A 67 -4.12 -29.67 -15.90
CA GLN A 67 -3.98 -30.01 -17.32
C GLN A 67 -4.09 -28.80 -18.25
N ALA A 68 -4.65 -27.66 -17.78
CA ALA A 68 -4.79 -26.50 -18.68
C ALA A 68 -3.41 -25.92 -19.04
N PRO A 69 -3.13 -25.62 -20.32
CA PRO A 69 -1.80 -25.17 -20.76
C PRO A 69 -1.38 -23.86 -20.10
N VAL A 70 -2.36 -23.01 -19.79
CA VAL A 70 -2.19 -21.70 -19.17
C VAL A 70 -2.95 -21.69 -17.85
N LEU A 71 -2.30 -21.16 -16.81
CA LEU A 71 -2.91 -20.85 -15.52
C LEU A 71 -3.24 -19.35 -15.51
N GLN A 72 -4.51 -18.98 -15.37
CA GLN A 72 -4.91 -17.57 -15.27
C GLN A 72 -4.73 -17.04 -13.86
N GLY A 73 -4.99 -17.86 -12.84
CA GLY A 73 -4.93 -17.44 -11.45
C GLY A 73 -4.36 -18.50 -10.53
N LEU A 74 -3.56 -18.08 -9.56
CA LEU A 74 -3.14 -18.91 -8.44
C LEU A 74 -3.31 -18.15 -7.13
N GLY A 75 -4.25 -18.60 -6.29
CA GLY A 75 -4.42 -18.12 -4.92
C GLY A 75 -3.91 -19.17 -3.94
N ALA A 76 -3.05 -18.78 -2.99
CA ALA A 76 -2.66 -19.65 -1.89
C ALA A 76 -2.64 -18.86 -0.58
N PHE A 77 -3.37 -19.37 0.40
CA PHE A 77 -3.20 -19.01 1.79
C PHE A 77 -2.40 -20.13 2.42
N VAL A 78 -1.28 -19.81 3.05
CA VAL A 78 -0.44 -20.81 3.70
C VAL A 78 -0.16 -20.40 5.13
N ASP A 79 -0.33 -21.34 6.05
CA ASP A 79 0.14 -21.21 7.42
C ASP A 79 1.58 -21.73 7.50
N ASP A 80 2.49 -20.88 7.97
CA ASP A 80 3.90 -21.22 8.28
C ASP A 80 4.66 -21.91 7.14
N ILE A 81 4.53 -21.40 5.91
CA ILE A 81 5.29 -21.96 4.79
C ILE A 81 6.78 -21.69 4.95
N SER A 82 7.60 -22.73 4.85
CA SER A 82 9.04 -22.56 4.68
C SER A 82 9.34 -22.00 3.29
N ALA A 83 10.39 -21.21 3.16
CA ALA A 83 10.81 -20.70 1.84
C ALA A 83 11.09 -21.84 0.85
N ASP A 84 11.57 -22.99 1.34
CA ASP A 84 11.84 -24.18 0.53
C ASP A 84 10.57 -24.73 -0.13
N SER A 85 9.45 -24.73 0.60
CA SER A 85 8.17 -25.16 0.07
C SER A 85 7.70 -24.23 -1.05
N VAL A 86 7.78 -22.90 -0.85
CA VAL A 86 7.48 -21.91 -1.90
C VAL A 86 8.42 -22.09 -3.10
N ALA A 87 9.73 -22.25 -2.86
CA ALA A 87 10.74 -22.42 -3.89
C ALA A 87 10.52 -23.69 -4.73
N ALA A 88 9.90 -24.74 -4.17
CA ALA A 88 9.64 -25.98 -4.88
C ALA A 88 8.54 -25.85 -5.94
N TRP A 89 7.44 -25.13 -5.66
CA TRP A 89 6.28 -25.07 -6.56
C TRP A 89 6.12 -23.74 -7.31
N LEU A 90 6.64 -22.62 -6.77
CA LEU A 90 6.47 -21.30 -7.38
C LEU A 90 7.08 -21.21 -8.80
N PRO A 91 8.28 -21.76 -9.09
CA PRO A 91 8.82 -21.77 -10.45
C PRO A 91 8.03 -22.64 -11.44
N ILE A 92 7.27 -23.62 -10.96
CA ILE A 92 6.39 -24.46 -11.78
C ILE A 92 5.14 -23.67 -12.15
N ALA A 93 4.54 -22.97 -11.18
CA ALA A 93 3.40 -22.09 -11.42
C ALA A 93 3.78 -20.91 -12.33
N ALA A 94 4.90 -20.24 -12.06
CA ALA A 94 5.34 -19.03 -12.75
C ALA A 94 5.46 -19.19 -14.27
N ARG A 95 5.89 -20.37 -14.74
CA ARG A 95 6.03 -20.69 -16.17
C ARG A 95 4.70 -20.75 -16.94
N ARG A 96 3.60 -21.08 -16.26
CA ARG A 96 2.27 -21.24 -16.87
C ARG A 96 1.35 -20.07 -16.56
N LEU A 97 1.73 -19.23 -15.60
CA LEU A 97 0.90 -18.16 -15.09
C LEU A 97 0.81 -16.98 -16.07
N SER A 98 -0.41 -16.56 -16.37
CA SER A 98 -0.70 -15.47 -17.31
C SER A 98 -1.50 -14.32 -16.71
N GLY A 99 -2.14 -14.52 -15.55
CA GLY A 99 -2.93 -13.48 -14.89
C GLY A 99 -2.34 -13.11 -13.53
N CYS A 100 -2.98 -13.57 -12.45
CA CYS A 100 -2.70 -13.12 -11.09
C CYS A 100 -2.18 -14.24 -10.19
N ILE A 101 -1.20 -13.93 -9.34
CA ILE A 101 -0.85 -14.76 -8.20
C ILE A 101 -1.03 -14.00 -6.90
N LEU A 102 -1.72 -14.63 -5.96
CA LEU A 102 -1.91 -14.16 -4.59
C LEU A 102 -1.32 -15.20 -3.64
N LEU A 103 -0.26 -14.83 -2.92
CA LEU A 103 0.32 -15.64 -1.85
C LEU A 103 0.20 -14.89 -0.55
N TYR A 104 -0.45 -15.51 0.42
CA TYR A 104 -0.56 -14.99 1.77
C TYR A 104 -0.01 -16.01 2.76
N ASN A 105 0.97 -15.61 3.56
CA ASN A 105 1.57 -16.43 4.61
C ASN A 105 1.17 -15.88 5.99
N ALA A 106 0.47 -16.67 6.80
CA ALA A 106 -0.11 -16.22 8.07
C ALA A 106 0.88 -16.20 9.26
N VAL A 107 2.17 -15.95 9.03
CA VAL A 107 3.18 -15.99 10.11
C VAL A 107 3.10 -14.73 10.98
N PRO A 108 3.02 -14.85 12.32
CA PRO A 108 3.09 -13.71 13.25
C PRO A 108 4.49 -13.06 13.26
N GLN A 109 4.53 -11.74 13.43
CA GLN A 109 5.76 -10.91 13.42
C GLN A 109 6.82 -11.37 14.45
N ASN A 110 6.40 -11.96 15.57
CA ASN A 110 7.28 -12.29 16.70
C ASN A 110 8.02 -13.64 16.58
N GLN A 111 7.87 -14.35 15.48
CA GLN A 111 8.54 -15.64 15.23
C GLN A 111 9.50 -15.58 14.03
N ALA A 112 10.19 -14.45 13.86
CA ALA A 112 11.25 -14.28 12.87
C ALA A 112 12.51 -15.08 13.26
N ARG A 113 12.43 -16.42 13.12
CA ARG A 113 13.59 -17.32 13.11
C ARG A 113 14.43 -17.05 11.86
N GLU A 114 15.68 -17.48 11.77
CA GLU A 114 16.49 -17.41 10.54
C GLU A 114 15.67 -17.92 9.34
N ARG A 115 15.22 -17.02 8.47
CA ARG A 115 14.27 -17.34 7.39
C ARG A 115 15.05 -17.58 6.12
N CYS A 116 14.91 -18.78 5.56
CA CYS A 116 15.43 -19.15 4.25
C CYS A 116 15.07 -18.07 3.20
N VAL A 117 16.02 -17.80 2.31
CA VAL A 117 15.85 -16.89 1.17
C VAL A 117 15.38 -17.69 -0.02
N PHE A 118 14.36 -17.23 -0.73
CA PHE A 118 14.01 -17.79 -2.04
C PHE A 118 14.11 -16.72 -3.12
N GLU A 119 14.40 -17.17 -4.34
CA GLU A 119 14.49 -16.30 -5.52
C GLU A 119 13.13 -16.15 -6.20
N LEU A 120 12.81 -14.93 -6.61
CA LEU A 120 11.63 -14.68 -7.41
C LEU A 120 11.82 -15.30 -8.81
N PRO A 121 10.96 -16.23 -9.25
CA PRO A 121 11.11 -16.85 -10.55
C PRO A 121 10.75 -15.88 -11.68
N ARG A 122 11.09 -16.26 -12.90
CA ARG A 122 10.69 -15.52 -14.10
C ARG A 122 9.20 -15.71 -14.34
N PHE A 123 8.46 -14.60 -14.31
CA PHE A 123 7.06 -14.54 -14.67
C PHE A 123 6.93 -13.94 -16.08
N GLU A 124 6.86 -14.81 -17.09
CA GLU A 124 6.86 -14.37 -18.50
C GLU A 124 5.56 -13.67 -18.90
N SER A 125 4.43 -14.16 -18.40
CA SER A 125 3.11 -13.70 -18.82
C SER A 125 2.25 -13.09 -17.71
N THR A 126 2.65 -13.24 -16.45
CA THR A 126 1.89 -12.76 -15.28
C THR A 126 1.69 -11.24 -15.33
N THR A 127 0.46 -10.82 -15.07
CA THR A 127 0.09 -9.40 -15.04
C THR A 127 0.01 -8.83 -13.63
N SER A 128 -0.19 -9.67 -12.61
CA SER A 128 -0.33 -9.22 -11.22
C SER A 128 0.32 -10.19 -10.24
N ILE A 129 1.11 -9.66 -9.31
CA ILE A 129 1.76 -10.41 -8.23
C ILE A 129 1.41 -9.75 -6.91
N VAL A 130 0.78 -10.48 -6.00
CA VAL A 130 0.49 -10.03 -4.64
C VAL A 130 1.07 -11.04 -3.66
N PHE A 131 2.17 -10.67 -3.04
CA PHE A 131 2.90 -11.50 -2.09
C PHE A 131 2.88 -10.85 -0.71
N ASP A 132 2.18 -11.49 0.21
CA ASP A 132 2.24 -11.18 1.64
C ASP A 132 2.91 -12.36 2.35
N LEU A 133 4.22 -12.28 2.58
CA LEU A 133 5.02 -13.47 2.81
C LEU A 133 5.35 -13.74 4.27
N GLY A 134 5.00 -12.85 5.20
CA GLY A 134 5.32 -13.05 6.62
C GLY A 134 6.81 -12.95 6.94
N PHE A 135 7.54 -12.16 6.15
CA PHE A 135 8.95 -11.78 6.18
C PHE A 135 10.04 -12.83 5.88
N PRO A 136 9.91 -13.74 4.89
CA PRO A 136 11.04 -14.53 4.41
C PRO A 136 12.03 -13.65 3.66
N GLY A 137 13.22 -14.21 3.43
CA GLY A 137 14.16 -13.63 2.49
C GLY A 137 13.65 -13.76 1.06
N LEU A 138 13.66 -12.66 0.32
CA LEU A 138 13.29 -12.61 -1.09
C LEU A 138 14.45 -12.00 -1.88
N ALA A 139 14.99 -12.78 -2.81
CA ALA A 139 16.00 -12.32 -3.74
C ALA A 139 15.40 -12.13 -5.14
N VAL A 140 15.82 -11.07 -5.83
CA VAL A 140 15.42 -10.81 -7.21
C VAL A 140 16.60 -11.06 -8.13
N PRO A 141 16.58 -12.12 -8.96
CA PRO A 141 17.69 -12.43 -9.87
C PRO A 141 17.90 -11.33 -10.91
N HIS A 142 19.15 -11.04 -11.27
CA HIS A 142 19.50 -10.06 -12.32
C HIS A 142 18.88 -10.34 -13.69
N SER A 143 18.58 -11.61 -13.98
CA SER A 143 18.01 -12.06 -15.26
C SER A 143 16.48 -11.99 -15.32
N SER A 144 15.83 -11.49 -14.28
CA SER A 144 14.38 -11.44 -14.20
C SER A 144 13.85 -10.29 -15.05
N VAL A 145 12.96 -10.61 -15.98
CA VAL A 145 12.25 -9.64 -16.82
C VAL A 145 10.76 -9.91 -16.67
N PHE A 146 10.00 -8.87 -16.34
CA PHE A 146 8.56 -8.94 -16.07
C PHE A 146 7.82 -8.07 -17.10
N THR A 147 7.89 -8.46 -18.38
CA THR A 147 7.43 -7.63 -19.50
C THR A 147 5.94 -7.29 -19.45
N ARG A 148 5.10 -8.20 -18.92
CA ARG A 148 3.65 -8.06 -18.83
C ARG A 148 3.14 -7.66 -17.45
N LEU A 149 4.02 -7.55 -16.46
CA LEU A 149 3.62 -7.25 -15.08
C LEU A 149 3.07 -5.82 -15.00
N VAL A 150 1.81 -5.71 -14.58
CA VAL A 150 1.08 -4.45 -14.44
C VAL A 150 1.03 -4.01 -12.98
N SER A 151 0.90 -4.96 -12.04
CA SER A 151 0.79 -4.66 -10.61
C SER A 151 1.69 -5.60 -9.78
N LEU A 152 2.46 -5.02 -8.86
CA LEU A 152 3.32 -5.74 -7.92
C LEU A 152 3.12 -5.24 -6.50
N TRP A 153 2.63 -6.11 -5.62
CA TRP A 153 2.45 -5.84 -4.21
C TRP A 153 3.32 -6.81 -3.39
N LEU A 154 4.22 -6.25 -2.59
CA LEU A 154 5.12 -6.98 -1.69
C LEU A 154 4.87 -6.52 -0.25
N PHE A 155 4.33 -7.40 0.58
CA PHE A 155 4.05 -7.13 1.98
C PHE A 155 4.82 -8.09 2.87
N ARG A 156 5.37 -7.58 3.97
CA ARG A 156 6.11 -8.37 4.97
C ARG A 156 7.20 -9.21 4.30
N VAL A 157 8.29 -8.57 3.83
CA VAL A 157 9.41 -9.23 3.10
C VAL A 157 10.78 -8.75 3.61
N HIS A 158 11.78 -9.62 3.60
CA HIS A 158 13.19 -9.23 3.75
C HIS A 158 13.85 -9.31 2.37
N LEU A 159 14.16 -8.16 1.78
CA LEU A 159 14.79 -8.13 0.46
C LEU A 159 16.29 -8.38 0.62
N HIS A 160 16.80 -9.37 -0.10
CA HIS A 160 18.20 -9.76 -0.11
C HIS A 160 18.74 -9.79 -1.54
N GLY A 161 20.06 -9.63 -1.68
CA GLY A 161 20.77 -9.94 -2.92
C GLY A 161 21.55 -8.77 -3.52
N PRO A 162 22.37 -9.06 -4.55
CA PRO A 162 23.27 -8.10 -5.17
C PRO A 162 22.57 -7.09 -6.11
N CYS A 163 21.36 -7.40 -6.60
CA CYS A 163 20.57 -6.50 -7.44
C CYS A 163 19.59 -5.72 -6.56
N GLY A 164 19.62 -4.40 -6.62
CA GLY A 164 18.60 -3.58 -5.96
C GLY A 164 17.24 -3.86 -6.59
N LEU A 165 16.21 -4.11 -5.76
CA LEU A 165 14.83 -4.34 -6.21
C LEU A 165 14.39 -3.26 -7.22
N GLY A 166 14.79 -2.01 -7.00
CA GLY A 166 14.50 -0.90 -7.91
C GLY A 166 15.00 -1.10 -9.33
N GLU A 167 16.22 -1.62 -9.53
CA GLU A 167 16.75 -1.94 -10.86
C GLU A 167 15.96 -3.04 -11.56
N ALA A 168 15.50 -4.03 -10.79
CA ALA A 168 14.67 -5.10 -11.32
C ALA A 168 13.27 -4.64 -11.74
N LEU A 169 12.77 -3.57 -11.12
CA LEU A 169 11.44 -3.00 -11.36
C LEU A 169 11.43 -1.79 -12.31
N SER A 170 12.59 -1.29 -12.71
CA SER A 170 12.72 -0.21 -13.70
C SER A 170 12.26 -0.65 -15.11
N SER A 171 11.90 0.32 -15.95
CA SER A 171 11.31 0.10 -17.28
C SER A 171 12.05 -0.86 -18.22
N PRO A 172 13.39 -0.98 -18.23
CA PRO A 172 14.05 -1.98 -19.07
C PRO A 172 13.61 -3.42 -18.77
N ARG A 173 13.16 -3.71 -17.54
CA ARG A 173 12.73 -5.03 -17.09
C ARG A 173 11.22 -5.12 -16.82
N CYS A 174 10.58 -3.99 -16.51
CA CYS A 174 9.15 -3.89 -16.19
C CYS A 174 8.44 -2.78 -16.99
N PRO A 175 8.41 -2.85 -18.33
CA PRO A 175 7.85 -1.79 -19.17
C PRO A 175 6.34 -1.57 -18.96
N SER A 176 5.60 -2.56 -18.45
CA SER A 176 4.15 -2.48 -18.27
C SER A 176 3.70 -2.15 -16.83
N LEU A 177 4.63 -1.96 -15.90
CA LEU A 177 4.31 -1.83 -14.48
C LEU A 177 3.64 -0.49 -14.19
N ARG A 178 2.38 -0.54 -13.76
CA ARG A 178 1.54 0.63 -13.46
C ARG A 178 1.36 0.85 -11.97
N GLU A 179 1.43 -0.20 -11.16
CA GLU A 179 1.20 -0.13 -9.71
C GLU A 179 2.29 -0.89 -8.95
N LEU A 180 2.93 -0.21 -8.01
CA LEU A 180 3.91 -0.80 -7.10
C LEU A 180 3.52 -0.50 -5.66
N LYS A 181 3.38 -1.54 -4.83
CA LYS A 181 3.15 -1.40 -3.39
C LYS A 181 4.16 -2.23 -2.62
N ILE A 182 4.87 -1.60 -1.69
CA ILE A 182 5.80 -2.27 -0.79
C ILE A 182 5.44 -1.87 0.64
N ARG A 183 5.12 -2.85 1.48
CA ARG A 183 4.79 -2.61 2.90
C ARG A 183 5.56 -3.53 3.83
N ASP A 184 5.94 -3.00 4.98
CA ASP A 184 6.59 -3.76 6.06
C ASP A 184 7.81 -4.55 5.53
N ALA A 185 8.76 -3.86 4.89
CA ALA A 185 9.88 -4.51 4.20
C ALA A 185 11.24 -4.09 4.77
N TRP A 186 12.20 -5.00 4.72
CA TRP A 186 13.59 -4.80 5.16
C TRP A 186 14.56 -4.96 3.98
N GLY A 187 15.78 -4.44 4.11
CA GLY A 187 16.87 -4.69 3.15
C GLY A 187 16.90 -3.75 1.92
N LEU A 188 16.02 -2.74 1.90
CA LEU A 188 16.01 -1.68 0.90
C LEU A 188 16.91 -0.52 1.36
N GLY A 189 18.23 -0.70 1.38
CA GLY A 189 19.15 0.39 1.78
C GLY A 189 19.02 1.61 0.86
N ASN A 190 19.31 1.43 -0.43
CA ASN A 190 19.12 2.44 -1.46
C ASN A 190 18.10 1.92 -2.48
N PHE A 191 17.00 2.64 -2.66
CA PHE A 191 15.96 2.28 -3.61
C PHE A 191 15.89 3.31 -4.73
N THR A 192 16.26 2.90 -5.94
CA THR A 192 16.23 3.73 -7.15
C THR A 192 15.33 3.08 -8.18
N ILE A 193 14.31 3.79 -8.65
CA ILE A 193 13.39 3.30 -9.68
C ILE A 193 13.27 4.31 -10.83
N HIS A 194 13.44 3.80 -12.04
CA HIS A 194 13.29 4.53 -13.30
C HIS A 194 12.15 3.91 -14.09
N SER A 195 11.00 4.57 -14.15
CA SER A 195 9.81 4.01 -14.81
C SER A 195 9.11 5.00 -15.74
N GLU A 196 8.82 4.54 -16.96
CA GLU A 196 8.03 5.24 -17.97
C GLU A 196 6.54 4.87 -17.93
N SER A 197 6.14 3.88 -17.12
CA SER A 197 4.78 3.34 -17.08
C SER A 197 4.10 3.36 -15.71
N LEU A 198 4.86 3.61 -14.63
CA LEU A 198 4.34 3.59 -13.26
C LEU A 198 3.37 4.75 -13.02
N LEU A 199 2.13 4.42 -12.66
CA LEU A 199 1.05 5.37 -12.37
C LEU A 199 0.85 5.58 -10.87
N GLN A 200 1.04 4.52 -10.08
CA GLN A 200 0.86 4.53 -8.64
C GLN A 200 2.00 3.83 -7.92
N MET A 201 2.50 4.47 -6.86
CA MET A 201 3.57 3.93 -6.04
C MET A 201 3.25 4.14 -4.55
N GLU A 202 3.31 3.06 -3.77
CA GLU A 202 3.13 3.07 -2.32
C GLU A 202 4.30 2.38 -1.62
N LEU A 203 4.98 3.11 -0.74
CA LEU A 203 6.03 2.64 0.14
C LEU A 203 5.61 2.91 1.59
N ASN A 204 5.49 1.84 2.39
CA ASN A 204 5.05 1.93 3.78
C ASN A 204 5.92 1.07 4.69
N ASN A 205 6.34 1.58 5.85
CA ASN A 205 7.11 0.81 6.84
C ASN A 205 8.34 0.10 6.23
N LEU A 206 9.19 0.85 5.53
CA LEU A 206 10.44 0.32 4.98
C LEU A 206 11.57 0.49 6.00
N TYR A 207 12.04 -0.60 6.59
CA TYR A 207 13.04 -0.56 7.65
C TYR A 207 14.46 -0.49 7.07
N GLY A 208 15.21 0.53 7.46
CA GLY A 208 16.61 0.73 7.05
C GLY A 208 16.79 1.43 5.69
N LEU A 209 15.75 2.06 5.14
CA LEU A 209 15.87 2.87 3.93
C LEU A 209 16.72 4.13 4.21
N GLN A 210 17.78 4.29 3.42
CA GLN A 210 18.71 5.42 3.49
C GLN A 210 18.45 6.41 2.36
N GLN A 211 18.25 5.91 1.15
CA GLN A 211 18.04 6.73 -0.05
C GLN A 211 16.87 6.25 -0.89
N LEU A 212 16.04 7.20 -1.33
CA LEU A 212 14.94 6.98 -2.29
C LEU A 212 15.11 7.86 -3.52
N ILE A 213 15.30 7.26 -4.69
CA ILE A 213 15.31 7.97 -5.99
C ILE A 213 14.14 7.45 -6.83
N VAL A 214 13.26 8.34 -7.24
CA VAL A 214 12.11 8.03 -8.09
C VAL A 214 12.15 8.91 -9.33
N GLU A 215 12.37 8.31 -10.48
CA GLU A 215 12.25 8.94 -11.79
C GLU A 215 11.07 8.30 -12.54
N ALA A 216 9.90 8.91 -12.40
CA ALA A 216 8.66 8.37 -12.96
C ALA A 216 7.77 9.46 -13.55
N LYS A 217 7.92 9.70 -14.86
CA LYS A 217 7.32 10.87 -15.53
C LYS A 217 5.79 10.84 -15.59
N VAL A 218 5.19 9.65 -15.63
CA VAL A 218 3.74 9.45 -15.73
C VAL A 218 3.06 9.15 -14.40
N LEU A 219 3.83 9.17 -13.29
CA LEU A 219 3.34 8.87 -11.95
C LEU A 219 2.26 9.86 -11.55
N LYS A 220 1.10 9.35 -11.12
CA LYS A 220 -0.08 10.11 -10.70
C LYS A 220 -0.27 10.13 -9.19
N GLU A 221 0.10 9.03 -8.52
CA GLU A 221 -0.03 8.89 -7.07
C GLU A 221 1.24 8.35 -6.44
N LEU A 222 1.75 9.06 -5.42
CA LEU A 222 2.88 8.62 -4.60
C LEU A 222 2.50 8.65 -3.13
N HIS A 223 2.71 7.52 -2.45
CA HIS A 223 2.53 7.36 -1.02
C HIS A 223 3.85 6.89 -0.40
N VAL A 224 4.44 7.71 0.49
CA VAL A 224 5.64 7.38 1.27
C VAL A 224 5.33 7.63 2.75
N SER A 225 5.40 6.57 3.55
CA SER A 225 5.06 6.60 4.97
C SER A 225 5.94 5.70 5.82
N SER A 226 6.49 6.23 6.92
CA SER A 226 7.29 5.47 7.89
C SER A 226 8.44 4.65 7.26
N CYS A 227 9.07 5.19 6.23
CA CYS A 227 10.20 4.58 5.52
C CYS A 227 11.57 5.08 6.01
N PHE A 228 11.67 6.31 6.50
CA PHE A 228 12.94 6.88 6.99
C PHE A 228 13.04 6.88 8.52
N GLN A 229 12.06 6.29 9.20
CA GLN A 229 11.96 6.29 10.65
C GLN A 229 12.83 5.18 11.26
N ASN A 230 14.09 5.49 11.57
CA ASN A 230 15.01 4.58 12.26
C ASN A 230 14.85 4.69 13.79
N TYR A 231 14.38 3.61 14.43
CA TYR A 231 14.29 3.52 15.89
C TYR A 231 15.60 3.09 16.58
N VAL A 232 16.62 2.67 15.81
CA VAL A 232 17.75 1.88 16.33
C VAL A 232 19.13 2.47 16.05
N THR A 233 19.29 3.39 15.09
CA THR A 233 20.59 3.99 14.75
C THR A 233 20.50 5.50 14.62
N VAL A 234 21.62 6.17 14.92
CA VAL A 234 21.83 7.62 14.83
C VAL A 234 21.12 8.18 13.61
N VAL A 235 20.27 9.19 13.84
CA VAL A 235 19.39 9.89 12.89
C VAL A 235 20.06 10.05 11.53
N SER A 236 19.90 9.07 10.64
CA SER A 236 20.32 9.19 9.26
C SER A 236 19.34 10.14 8.60
N GLN A 237 19.81 11.33 8.23
CA GLN A 237 18.99 12.31 7.52
C GLN A 237 18.34 11.65 6.29
N PRO A 238 17.02 11.78 6.09
CA PRO A 238 16.34 11.15 4.96
C PRO A 238 16.88 11.72 3.65
N VAL A 239 17.38 10.87 2.74
CA VAL A 239 17.79 11.30 1.41
C VAL A 239 16.76 10.83 0.41
N ALA A 240 16.11 11.77 -0.28
CA ALA A 240 15.17 11.41 -1.34
C ALA A 240 15.23 12.40 -2.50
N ASN A 241 15.09 11.89 -3.72
CA ASN A 241 14.97 12.68 -4.94
C ASN A 241 13.81 12.14 -5.78
N ILE A 242 12.75 12.94 -5.90
CA ILE A 242 11.51 12.55 -6.55
C ILE A 242 11.28 13.43 -7.78
N SER A 243 11.36 12.83 -8.97
CA SER A 243 11.03 13.44 -10.25
C SER A 243 9.76 12.81 -10.83
N ALA A 244 8.63 13.48 -10.60
CA ALA A 244 7.30 13.04 -11.01
C ALA A 244 6.45 14.25 -11.47
N PRO A 245 6.70 14.81 -12.67
CA PRO A 245 6.03 16.04 -13.13
C PRO A 245 4.51 15.91 -13.28
N GLN A 246 3.99 14.71 -13.54
CA GLN A 246 2.55 14.44 -13.71
C GLN A 246 1.82 14.06 -12.42
N LEU A 247 2.49 14.17 -11.26
CA LEU A 247 1.95 13.77 -9.96
C LEU A 247 0.72 14.61 -9.60
N GLU A 248 -0.39 13.95 -9.29
CA GLU A 248 -1.66 14.59 -8.93
C GLU A 248 -1.92 14.49 -7.41
N SER A 249 -1.45 13.42 -6.77
CA SER A 249 -1.61 13.18 -5.34
C SER A 249 -0.30 12.73 -4.69
N LEU A 250 0.11 13.43 -3.64
CA LEU A 250 1.25 13.11 -2.80
C LEU A 250 0.77 12.82 -1.37
N HIS A 251 1.05 11.63 -0.87
CA HIS A 251 0.94 11.29 0.54
C HIS A 251 2.35 11.12 1.10
N TRP A 252 2.76 12.01 2.01
CA TRP A 252 4.08 11.99 2.62
C TRP A 252 3.97 12.17 4.12
N THR A 253 4.21 11.09 4.86
CA THR A 253 4.14 11.08 6.33
C THR A 253 5.49 10.81 6.99
N ASP A 254 6.55 10.70 6.18
CA ASP A 254 7.93 10.56 6.61
C ASP A 254 8.59 11.88 6.99
N ALA A 255 9.81 11.78 7.55
CA ALA A 255 10.68 12.91 7.77
C ALA A 255 10.93 13.70 6.46
N TYR A 256 10.91 15.02 6.54
CA TYR A 256 11.05 15.91 5.40
C TYR A 256 11.98 17.09 5.73
N ASP A 257 13.15 17.12 5.10
CA ASP A 257 14.06 18.26 5.14
C ASP A 257 14.40 18.66 3.70
N PRO A 258 14.10 19.90 3.27
CA PRO A 258 14.38 20.33 1.90
C PRO A 258 15.87 20.28 1.51
N SER A 259 16.79 20.22 2.49
CA SER A 259 18.22 20.04 2.22
C SER A 259 18.60 18.64 1.73
N SER A 260 17.77 17.62 1.98
CA SER A 260 18.05 16.21 1.63
C SER A 260 16.89 15.49 0.93
N VAL A 261 15.68 16.03 1.03
CA VAL A 261 14.48 15.54 0.34
C VAL A 261 14.10 16.54 -0.74
N GLN A 262 14.50 16.22 -1.96
CA GLN A 262 14.20 17.01 -3.16
C GLN A 262 12.93 16.48 -3.79
N LEU A 263 11.89 17.30 -3.75
CA LEU A 263 10.68 17.12 -4.54
C LEU A 263 10.87 17.98 -5.79
N GLY A 264 11.01 17.36 -6.96
CA GLY A 264 11.13 18.07 -8.23
C GLY A 264 9.87 18.89 -8.55
N GLU A 265 9.81 19.49 -9.74
CA GLU A 265 8.63 20.28 -10.14
C GLU A 265 7.37 19.40 -10.23
N MET A 266 6.41 19.63 -9.32
CA MET A 266 5.13 18.92 -9.27
C MET A 266 3.98 19.84 -9.71
N ALA A 267 4.06 20.36 -10.94
CA ALA A 267 3.15 21.38 -11.46
C ALA A 267 1.66 20.96 -11.49
N HIS A 268 1.40 19.65 -11.53
CA HIS A 268 0.04 19.09 -11.56
C HIS A 268 -0.48 18.63 -10.20
N LEU A 269 0.25 18.88 -9.10
CA LEU A 269 -0.13 18.38 -7.78
C LEU A 269 -1.42 19.05 -7.30
N GLN A 270 -2.46 18.26 -7.10
CA GLN A 270 -3.77 18.73 -6.64
C GLN A 270 -4.01 18.40 -5.17
N ARG A 271 -3.42 17.29 -4.69
CA ARG A 271 -3.67 16.76 -3.37
C ARG A 271 -2.37 16.51 -2.61
N LEU A 272 -2.32 17.02 -1.37
CA LEU A 272 -1.31 16.64 -0.38
C LEU A 272 -1.97 16.02 0.84
N ASP A 273 -1.44 14.89 1.28
CA ASP A 273 -1.73 14.27 2.57
C ASP A 273 -0.43 14.23 3.37
N THR A 274 -0.43 14.90 4.51
CA THR A 274 0.76 15.04 5.36
C THR A 274 0.75 14.03 6.50
N GLY A 275 1.89 13.89 7.16
CA GLY A 275 2.02 13.19 8.44
C GLY A 275 1.07 13.66 9.54
N HIS A 276 1.18 12.96 10.67
CA HIS A 276 0.41 13.25 11.86
C HIS A 276 0.87 14.55 12.52
N PHE A 277 -0.09 15.43 12.80
CA PHE A 277 0.08 16.59 13.65
C PHE A 277 -0.31 16.25 15.07
N PHE A 278 0.67 16.22 15.96
CA PHE A 278 0.43 16.19 17.40
C PHE A 278 -0.09 17.55 17.85
N VAL A 279 -1.30 17.56 18.41
CA VAL A 279 -1.92 18.81 18.89
C VAL A 279 -1.33 19.23 20.23
N PHE A 280 -0.96 18.26 21.05
CA PHE A 280 -0.33 18.44 22.34
C PHE A 280 0.93 17.59 22.42
N GLY A 281 1.99 18.09 23.07
CA GLY A 281 3.25 17.37 23.22
C GLY A 281 4.27 18.15 24.03
N HIS A 282 5.52 17.67 23.96
CA HIS A 282 6.68 18.29 24.59
C HIS A 282 7.75 18.50 23.54
N TYR A 283 8.46 19.62 23.64
CA TYR A 283 9.73 19.79 22.95
C TYR A 283 10.79 19.03 23.74
N LEU A 284 11.51 18.14 23.08
CA LEU A 284 12.72 17.51 23.59
C LEU A 284 13.89 18.12 22.81
N ASP A 285 15.08 18.15 23.41
CA ASP A 285 16.26 18.83 22.83
C ASP A 285 16.55 18.37 21.39
N ASP A 286 16.32 17.09 21.08
CA ASP A 286 16.54 16.50 19.75
C ASP A 286 15.26 16.26 18.93
N TYR A 287 14.08 16.59 19.46
CA TYR A 287 12.80 16.30 18.81
C TYR A 287 11.82 17.47 18.91
N THR A 288 11.55 18.08 17.75
CA THR A 288 10.48 19.06 17.56
C THR A 288 9.31 18.37 16.87
N PRO A 289 8.18 18.13 17.57
CA PRO A 289 7.01 17.54 16.94
C PRO A 289 6.52 18.37 15.75
N ASN A 290 5.85 17.75 14.78
CA ASN A 290 5.26 18.40 13.60
C ASN A 290 6.25 19.10 12.64
N ARG A 291 7.52 19.29 13.02
CA ARG A 291 8.54 20.05 12.25
C ARG A 291 8.62 19.64 10.78
N TYR A 292 8.66 18.33 10.51
CA TYR A 292 8.73 17.81 9.15
C TYR A 292 7.47 18.11 8.34
N CYS A 293 6.29 17.93 8.94
CA CYS A 293 5.02 18.25 8.28
C CYS A 293 4.91 19.76 7.98
N LEU A 294 5.35 20.62 8.91
CA LEU A 294 5.37 22.08 8.72
C LEU A 294 6.30 22.48 7.57
N ARG A 295 7.51 21.92 7.50
CA ARG A 295 8.46 22.18 6.41
C ARG A 295 7.93 21.73 5.05
N LEU A 296 7.24 20.59 5.00
CA LEU A 296 6.61 20.08 3.79
C LEU A 296 5.50 21.02 3.31
N LEU A 297 4.62 21.48 4.22
CA LEU A 297 3.55 22.42 3.89
C LEU A 297 4.07 23.73 3.30
N GLN A 298 5.23 24.20 3.76
CA GLN A 298 5.86 25.44 3.28
C GLN A 298 6.34 25.36 1.82
N GLN A 299 6.47 24.17 1.24
CA GLN A 299 6.86 24.01 -0.17
C GLN A 299 5.75 24.35 -1.15
N PHE A 300 4.50 24.40 -0.68
CA PHE A 300 3.34 24.58 -1.54
C PHE A 300 2.63 25.89 -1.20
N GLU A 301 2.40 26.72 -2.21
CA GLU A 301 1.70 27.98 -2.03
C GLU A 301 0.20 27.86 -2.32
N VAL A 302 -0.16 27.05 -3.32
CA VAL A 302 -1.54 26.84 -3.78
C VAL A 302 -1.76 25.35 -3.94
N MET A 303 -2.92 24.87 -3.50
CA MET A 303 -3.27 23.46 -3.58
C MET A 303 -4.77 23.28 -3.62
N HIS A 304 -5.29 22.31 -4.38
CA HIS A 304 -6.73 22.10 -4.41
C HIS A 304 -7.23 21.44 -3.12
N HIS A 305 -6.59 20.35 -2.71
CA HIS A 305 -6.98 19.51 -1.57
C HIS A 305 -5.81 19.30 -0.61
N LEU A 306 -6.00 19.71 0.65
CA LEU A 306 -5.10 19.36 1.74
C LEU A 306 -5.79 18.43 2.72
N LYS A 307 -5.13 17.33 3.07
CA LYS A 307 -5.54 16.42 4.12
C LYS A 307 -4.53 16.47 5.27
N LEU A 308 -5.02 16.72 6.48
CA LEU A 308 -4.24 16.75 7.71
C LEU A 308 -4.81 15.74 8.71
N SER A 309 -3.92 15.06 9.44
CA SER A 309 -4.29 14.13 10.51
C SER A 309 -3.90 14.68 11.87
N LEU A 310 -4.88 15.04 12.71
CA LEU A 310 -4.68 15.58 14.05
C LEU A 310 -4.75 14.46 15.10
N ILE A 311 -3.67 14.25 15.85
CA ILE A 311 -3.59 13.28 16.93
C ILE A 311 -3.59 13.99 18.30
N TYR A 312 -4.48 13.54 19.17
CA TYR A 312 -4.58 13.96 20.57
C TYR A 312 -4.14 12.80 21.46
N LEU A 313 -2.84 12.68 21.71
CA LEU A 313 -2.30 11.71 22.67
C LEU A 313 -2.47 12.24 24.09
N LEU A 314 -3.00 11.40 24.98
CA LEU A 314 -3.01 11.64 26.43
C LEU A 314 -1.73 11.11 27.03
N ASN A 315 -0.97 11.96 27.72
CA ASN A 315 -0.16 11.53 28.85
C ASN A 315 -0.53 12.40 30.06
N LYS A 316 -0.40 11.87 31.28
CA LYS A 316 -0.81 12.51 32.55
C LYS A 316 0.10 13.69 32.98
N GLY A 317 0.57 14.52 32.04
CA GLY A 317 1.52 15.61 32.27
C GLY A 317 1.10 16.96 31.67
N HIS A 318 1.87 18.00 31.95
CA HIS A 318 1.70 19.35 31.41
C HIS A 318 2.14 19.45 29.94
N HIS A 319 1.27 19.07 29.01
CA HIS A 319 1.58 19.13 27.58
C HIS A 319 1.36 20.54 27.04
N GLN A 320 2.27 21.02 26.20
CA GLN A 320 2.14 22.28 25.49
C GLN A 320 1.25 22.10 24.26
N TYR A 321 0.56 23.17 23.85
CA TYR A 321 -0.23 23.19 22.63
C TYR A 321 0.66 23.51 21.43
N LEU A 322 0.80 22.56 20.51
CA LEU A 322 1.82 22.59 19.46
C LEU A 322 1.31 23.13 18.12
N MET A 323 0.02 23.34 17.98
CA MET A 323 -0.53 23.83 16.70
C MET A 323 -0.15 25.27 16.43
N GLU A 324 0.28 26.03 17.44
CA GLU A 324 0.74 27.43 17.27
C GLU A 324 1.94 27.55 16.33
N ASP A 325 2.78 26.53 16.24
CA ASP A 325 3.90 26.44 15.29
C ASP A 325 3.43 26.41 13.82
N MET A 326 2.18 25.97 13.59
CA MET A 326 1.54 26.06 12.28
C MET A 326 1.06 27.49 12.06
N THR A 327 1.89 28.27 11.36
CA THR A 327 1.65 29.70 11.10
C THR A 327 1.17 30.00 9.69
N ARG A 328 1.41 29.10 8.73
CA ARG A 328 1.00 29.24 7.32
C ARG A 328 0.52 27.89 6.78
N LEU A 329 -0.49 27.96 5.90
CA LEU A 329 -0.96 26.85 5.09
C LEU A 329 -1.01 27.28 3.61
N PRO A 330 -0.91 26.35 2.66
CA PRO A 330 -1.19 26.65 1.26
C PRO A 330 -2.60 27.21 1.11
N ASN A 331 -2.82 28.04 0.09
CA ASN A 331 -4.16 28.44 -0.28
C ASN A 331 -4.91 27.21 -0.82
N ILE A 332 -5.92 26.78 -0.08
CA ILE A 332 -6.63 25.52 -0.30
C ILE A 332 -8.13 25.71 -0.51
N THR A 333 -8.72 24.85 -1.34
CA THR A 333 -10.18 24.87 -1.60
C THR A 333 -10.94 23.77 -0.87
N LEU A 334 -10.32 22.61 -0.67
CA LEU A 334 -10.84 21.47 0.08
C LEU A 334 -9.88 21.15 1.23
N LEU A 335 -10.40 21.18 2.45
CA LEU A 335 -9.67 20.74 3.63
C LEU A 335 -10.31 19.46 4.17
N THR A 336 -9.52 18.41 4.35
CA THR A 336 -9.92 17.20 5.08
C THR A 336 -9.12 17.11 6.37
N LEU A 337 -9.82 16.96 7.49
CA LEU A 337 -9.22 16.80 8.80
C LEU A 337 -9.62 15.45 9.38
N ASP A 338 -8.64 14.57 9.48
CA ASP A 338 -8.75 13.31 10.21
C ASP A 338 -8.43 13.61 11.68
N VAL A 339 -9.40 13.42 12.57
CA VAL A 339 -9.29 13.77 13.98
C VAL A 339 -9.31 12.50 14.83
N MET A 340 -8.17 12.19 15.44
CA MET A 340 -8.02 11.08 16.37
C MET A 340 -8.01 11.61 17.81
N THR A 341 -9.17 11.55 18.48
CA THR A 341 -9.31 12.01 19.88
C THR A 341 -9.68 10.86 20.81
N LYS A 342 -9.18 10.91 22.04
CA LYS A 342 -9.65 10.09 23.16
C LYS A 342 -10.55 10.91 24.12
N GLY A 343 -11.50 11.68 23.57
CA GLY A 343 -12.45 12.49 24.35
C GLY A 343 -12.09 13.99 24.49
N HIS A 344 -11.10 14.49 23.74
CA HIS A 344 -10.72 15.91 23.77
C HIS A 344 -11.57 16.78 22.83
N SER A 345 -11.75 18.05 23.21
CA SER A 345 -12.30 19.07 22.31
C SER A 345 -11.26 19.44 21.26
N PHE A 346 -11.58 19.20 19.99
CA PHE A 346 -10.75 19.58 18.84
C PHE A 346 -11.04 21.00 18.32
N GLY A 347 -11.93 21.75 18.99
CA GLY A 347 -12.41 23.05 18.51
C GLY A 347 -11.30 24.10 18.39
N ALA A 348 -10.34 24.13 19.33
CA ALA A 348 -9.25 25.10 19.33
C ALA A 348 -8.32 24.94 18.12
N SER A 349 -7.89 23.71 17.83
CA SER A 349 -7.04 23.41 16.66
C SER A 349 -7.78 23.52 15.34
N LEU A 350 -9.06 23.13 15.30
CA LEU A 350 -9.90 23.36 14.13
C LEU A 350 -10.01 24.87 13.83
N PHE A 351 -10.30 25.69 14.85
CA PHE A 351 -10.38 27.14 14.67
C PHE A 351 -9.04 27.72 14.25
N HIS A 352 -7.94 27.26 14.85
CA HIS A 352 -6.58 27.64 14.49
C HIS A 352 -6.24 27.34 13.03
N ILE A 353 -6.63 26.18 12.51
CA ILE A 353 -6.43 25.84 11.09
C ILE A 353 -7.32 26.71 10.21
N LEU A 354 -8.62 26.80 10.52
CA LEU A 354 -9.58 27.54 9.71
C LEU A 354 -9.28 29.04 9.62
N ARG A 355 -8.71 29.66 10.66
CA ARG A 355 -8.29 31.08 10.59
C ARG A 355 -7.19 31.33 9.55
N MET A 356 -6.39 30.31 9.23
CA MET A 356 -5.33 30.40 8.22
C MET A 356 -5.84 30.09 6.80
N CYS A 357 -6.94 29.35 6.69
CA CYS A 357 -7.47 28.89 5.42
C CYS A 357 -8.64 29.75 4.92
N THR A 358 -8.35 30.89 4.31
CA THR A 358 -9.38 31.82 3.80
C THR A 358 -10.05 31.35 2.50
N GLY A 359 -9.40 30.49 1.72
CA GLY A 359 -9.91 29.98 0.44
C GLY A 359 -10.80 28.73 0.52
N VAL A 360 -10.97 28.13 1.71
CA VAL A 360 -11.65 26.84 1.87
C VAL A 360 -13.13 26.96 1.54
N ARG A 361 -13.58 26.10 0.63
CA ARG A 361 -14.98 25.98 0.18
C ARG A 361 -15.65 24.72 0.70
N LYS A 362 -14.87 23.69 0.99
CA LYS A 362 -15.35 22.42 1.52
C LYS A 362 -14.47 21.97 2.68
N LEU A 363 -15.10 21.58 3.77
CA LEU A 363 -14.45 21.01 4.95
C LEU A 363 -15.02 19.60 5.17
N ALA A 364 -14.16 18.60 5.20
CA ALA A 364 -14.48 17.24 5.62
C ALA A 364 -13.85 16.97 6.97
N LEU A 365 -14.64 16.50 7.94
CA LEU A 365 -14.17 16.09 9.26
C LEU A 365 -14.39 14.58 9.38
N VAL A 366 -13.31 13.83 9.56
CA VAL A 366 -13.33 12.38 9.72
C VAL A 366 -12.85 12.06 11.13
N PHE A 367 -13.66 11.36 11.92
CA PHE A 367 -13.27 10.97 13.28
C PHE A 367 -12.73 9.54 13.29
N LEU A 368 -11.46 9.39 13.68
CA LEU A 368 -10.77 8.11 13.74
C LEU A 368 -10.81 7.59 15.19
N GLY A 369 -11.84 6.81 15.56
CA GLY A 369 -12.00 6.21 16.89
C GLY A 369 -13.43 5.75 17.21
N LYS A 370 -13.62 4.94 18.28
CA LYS A 370 -14.97 4.56 18.75
C LYS A 370 -15.71 5.81 19.26
N PRO A 371 -16.96 6.06 18.84
CA PRO A 371 -17.70 7.26 19.20
C PRO A 371 -18.20 7.16 20.65
N SER A 372 -17.38 7.55 21.62
CA SER A 372 -17.85 7.86 22.97
C SER A 372 -18.06 9.37 23.10
N ASN A 373 -19.32 9.79 23.07
CA ASN A 373 -19.82 11.11 23.49
C ASN A 373 -19.26 12.36 22.76
N LEU A 374 -19.12 12.32 21.43
CA LEU A 374 -18.86 13.53 20.64
C LEU A 374 -20.15 14.37 20.49
N LYS A 375 -20.37 15.34 21.38
CA LYS A 375 -21.31 16.45 21.11
C LYS A 375 -20.64 17.48 20.19
N VAL A 376 -20.78 17.30 18.89
CA VAL A 376 -20.27 18.25 17.89
C VAL A 376 -21.29 19.37 17.68
N LYS A 377 -21.13 20.52 18.36
CA LYS A 377 -21.81 21.77 17.99
C LYS A 377 -20.86 22.60 17.12
N VAL A 378 -20.89 22.38 15.81
CA VAL A 378 -20.16 23.20 14.84
C VAL A 378 -21.08 24.33 14.38
N ARG A 379 -20.86 25.54 14.91
CA ARG A 379 -21.44 26.78 14.35
C ARG A 379 -20.38 27.44 13.48
N ILE A 380 -20.39 27.12 12.18
CA ILE A 380 -19.57 27.86 11.20
C ILE A 380 -20.41 29.05 10.73
N LYS A 381 -19.97 30.26 11.06
CA LYS A 381 -20.56 31.51 10.55
C LYS A 381 -19.57 32.11 9.56
N ILE A 382 -19.74 31.83 8.26
CA ILE A 382 -18.96 32.46 7.20
C ILE A 382 -19.60 33.83 6.94
N GLN A 383 -18.99 34.92 7.42
CA GLN A 383 -19.37 36.27 7.01
C GLN A 383 -18.53 36.70 5.82
N GLY A 384 -19.09 36.52 4.61
CA GLY A 384 -18.55 37.10 3.38
C GLY A 384 -19.28 38.41 3.03
N GLY A 385 -18.55 39.53 3.11
CA GLY A 385 -18.70 40.68 2.20
C GLY A 385 -19.85 41.69 2.41
N THR A 386 -19.49 42.85 2.99
CA THR A 386 -19.50 44.21 2.39
C THR A 386 -19.94 45.28 3.40
N TYR A 387 -19.01 46.22 3.62
CA TYR A 387 -19.17 47.42 4.44
C TYR A 387 -20.19 48.36 3.78
N LYS A 388 -21.24 48.75 4.51
CA LYS A 388 -22.01 49.97 4.21
C LYS A 388 -21.95 50.87 5.45
N PRO A 389 -21.45 52.12 5.35
CA PRO A 389 -21.56 53.05 6.44
C PRO A 389 -23.03 53.51 6.50
N ARG A 390 -23.73 53.20 7.59
CA ARG A 390 -24.98 53.90 7.91
C ARG A 390 -24.61 55.20 8.62
N GLN A 391 -24.59 56.29 7.85
CA GLN A 391 -24.80 57.61 8.41
C GLN A 391 -26.25 57.75 8.92
N ARG A 392 -26.33 58.53 10.01
CA ARG A 392 -27.47 59.03 10.80
C ARG A 392 -28.85 59.10 10.12
N LYS A 393 -29.89 58.82 10.91
CA LYS A 393 -30.81 59.86 11.39
C LYS A 393 -30.95 59.72 12.90
#